data_AF-A0A960YI77-F1
#
_entry.id   AF-A0A960YI77-F1
#
_cell.length_a   1.000
_cell.length_b   1.000
_cell.length_c   1.000
_cell.angle_alpha   90.00
_cell.angle_beta   90.00
_cell.angle_gamma   90.00
#
_symmetry.space_group_name_H-M   'P 1'
#
loop_
_entity.id
_entity.type
_entity.pdbx_description
1 polymer ?
#
loop_
_entity_poly.entity_id
_entity_poly.type
_entity_poly.pdbx_seq_one_letter_code
_entity_poly.pdbx_strand_id
1 'polypeptide(L)'
;MRSSDRWTALGAGAIAGATILGLFGRIAMAAVAWAVGAPLNLSAAGLLEVLVLGALLGAAGGSLLRLPLLARRSTGAAGVLMGLLLFALALLLSALGGRLRLEATPLQALTVAVVLADFLLYGVAASGLLALMRRPG
;
A
#
# COMPACT_ATOMS: atom_id res chain seq x y z
N MET A 1 26.64 0.66 -7.15
CA MET A 1 25.41 0.05 -6.57
C MET A 1 25.39 -1.42 -6.95
N ARG A 2 25.19 -2.34 -6.01
CA ARG A 2 25.10 -3.76 -6.31
C ARG A 2 23.69 -4.10 -6.82
N SER A 3 23.61 -4.99 -7.80
CA SER A 3 22.33 -5.48 -8.35
C SER A 3 21.45 -6.10 -7.25
N SER A 4 22.07 -6.73 -6.24
CA SER A 4 21.42 -7.31 -5.05
C SER A 4 20.47 -6.35 -4.33
N ASP A 5 20.88 -5.08 -4.17
CA ASP A 5 20.12 -4.09 -3.37
C ASP A 5 18.84 -3.65 -4.08
N ARG A 6 18.78 -3.86 -5.41
CA ARG A 6 17.59 -3.55 -6.20
C ARG A 6 16.54 -4.63 -6.04
N TRP A 7 16.96 -5.89 -6.13
CA TRP A 7 16.07 -7.03 -5.99
C TRP A 7 15.51 -7.16 -4.58
N THR A 8 16.29 -6.85 -3.54
CA THR A 8 15.80 -6.85 -2.15
C THR A 8 14.74 -5.77 -1.92
N ALA A 9 14.93 -4.56 -2.45
CA ALA A 9 13.94 -3.49 -2.34
C ALA A 9 12.63 -3.82 -3.09
N LEU A 10 12.74 -4.40 -4.28
CA LEU A 10 11.58 -4.85 -5.05
C LEU A 10 10.84 -5.97 -4.32
N GLY A 11 11.56 -6.97 -3.82
CA GLY A 11 10.98 -8.11 -3.10
C GLY A 11 10.31 -7.70 -1.79
N ALA A 12 10.98 -6.88 -0.97
CA ALA A 12 10.40 -6.36 0.27
C ALA A 12 9.11 -5.56 0.01
N GLY A 13 9.14 -4.70 -1.02
CA GLY A 13 7.98 -3.95 -1.46
C GLY A 13 6.85 -4.87 -1.95
N ALA A 14 7.15 -5.85 -2.79
CA ALA A 14 6.16 -6.77 -3.34
C ALA A 14 5.47 -7.61 -2.26
N ILE A 15 6.25 -8.15 -1.32
CA ILE A 15 5.71 -8.93 -0.19
C ILE A 15 4.80 -8.04 0.68
N ALA A 16 5.28 -6.85 1.05
CA ALA A 16 4.49 -5.89 1.83
C ALA A 16 3.21 -5.48 1.09
N GLY A 17 3.31 -5.22 -0.21
CA GLY A 17 2.17 -4.80 -1.04
C GLY A 17 1.13 -5.91 -1.22
N ALA A 18 1.55 -7.13 -1.53
CA ALA A 18 0.63 -8.27 -1.64
C ALA A 18 -0.11 -8.53 -0.32
N THR A 19 0.60 -8.42 0.81
CA THR A 19 0.03 -8.73 2.12
C THR A 19 -0.86 -7.60 2.63
N ILE A 20 -0.39 -6.35 2.59
CA ILE A 20 -1.11 -5.21 3.16
C ILE A 20 -2.11 -4.64 2.15
N LEU A 21 -1.63 -4.12 1.01
CA LEU A 21 -2.53 -3.50 0.03
C LEU A 21 -3.45 -4.52 -0.63
N GLY A 22 -2.96 -5.75 -0.81
CA GLY A 22 -3.72 -6.85 -1.38
C GLY A 22 -4.68 -7.49 -0.36
N LEU A 23 -4.14 -8.40 0.47
CA LEU A 23 -4.94 -9.22 1.37
C LEU A 23 -5.66 -8.39 2.44
N PHE A 24 -4.93 -7.53 3.16
CA PHE A 24 -5.53 -6.74 4.24
C PHE A 24 -6.54 -5.72 3.70
N GLY A 25 -6.23 -5.02 2.60
CA GLY A 25 -7.19 -4.14 1.93
C GLY A 25 -8.48 -4.84 1.51
N ARG A 26 -8.39 -6.08 1.00
CA ARG A 26 -9.56 -6.91 0.68
C ARG A 26 -10.40 -7.25 1.92
N ILE A 27 -9.74 -7.62 3.02
CA ILE A 27 -10.40 -7.90 4.31
C ILE A 27 -11.09 -6.65 4.84
N ALA A 28 -10.41 -5.49 4.79
CA ALA A 28 -10.95 -4.22 5.24
C ALA A 28 -12.20 -3.82 4.44
N MET A 29 -12.16 -3.95 3.11
CA MET A 29 -13.32 -3.66 2.25
C MET A 29 -14.48 -4.63 2.49
N ALA A 30 -14.19 -5.91 2.74
CA ALA A 30 -15.20 -6.89 3.11
C ALA A 30 -15.85 -6.54 4.46
N ALA A 31 -15.06 -6.11 5.46
CA ALA A 31 -15.58 -5.68 6.76
C ALA A 31 -16.47 -4.43 6.63
N VAL A 32 -16.05 -3.44 5.83
CA VAL A 32 -16.87 -2.24 5.56
C VAL A 32 -18.16 -2.64 4.85
N ALA A 33 -18.10 -3.48 3.81
CA ALA A 33 -19.28 -3.94 3.08
C ALA A 33 -20.26 -4.69 3.99
N TRP A 34 -19.75 -5.58 4.84
CA TRP A 34 -20.57 -6.30 5.82
C TRP A 34 -21.25 -5.34 6.81
N ALA A 35 -20.51 -4.35 7.33
CA ALA A 35 -21.03 -3.38 8.29
C ALA A 35 -22.17 -2.50 7.73
N VAL A 36 -22.18 -2.24 6.42
CA VAL A 36 -23.23 -1.45 5.75
C VAL A 36 -24.32 -2.30 5.10
N GLY A 37 -24.30 -3.62 5.29
CA GLY A 37 -25.27 -4.54 4.70
C GLY A 37 -25.13 -4.72 3.19
N ALA A 38 -23.98 -4.39 2.61
CA ALA A 38 -23.69 -4.58 1.20
C ALA A 38 -23.28 -6.05 0.91
N PRO A 39 -23.56 -6.57 -0.29
CA PRO A 39 -23.20 -7.95 -0.65
C PRO A 39 -21.68 -8.15 -0.68
N LEU A 40 -21.22 -9.25 -0.07
CA LEU A 40 -19.82 -9.65 -0.04
C LEU A 40 -19.44 -10.38 -1.33
N ASN A 41 -18.73 -9.69 -2.24
CA ASN A 41 -18.21 -10.31 -3.46
C ASN A 41 -16.79 -10.87 -3.27
N LEU A 42 -16.69 -11.96 -2.52
CA LEU A 42 -15.44 -12.69 -2.29
C LEU A 42 -15.22 -13.79 -3.35
N SER A 43 -14.74 -13.39 -4.53
CA SER A 43 -14.28 -14.34 -5.55
C SER A 43 -12.77 -14.64 -5.43
N ALA A 44 -12.37 -15.87 -5.73
CA ALA A 44 -10.95 -16.27 -5.77
C ALA A 44 -10.16 -15.52 -6.85
N ALA A 45 -10.78 -15.29 -8.02
CA ALA A 45 -10.20 -14.49 -9.10
C ALA A 45 -9.93 -13.04 -8.65
N GLY A 46 -10.91 -12.42 -7.99
CA GLY A 46 -10.75 -11.05 -7.48
C GLY A 46 -9.74 -10.96 -6.34
N LEU A 47 -9.56 -12.02 -5.54
CA LEU A 47 -8.48 -12.09 -4.55
C LEU A 47 -7.10 -12.14 -5.24
N LEU A 48 -6.94 -13.00 -6.24
CA LEU A 48 -5.68 -13.12 -6.97
C LEU A 48 -5.31 -11.82 -7.68
N GLU A 49 -6.28 -11.16 -8.32
CA GLU A 49 -6.08 -9.86 -8.98
C GLU A 49 -5.57 -8.81 -7.99
N VAL A 50 -6.21 -8.71 -6.83
CA VAL A 50 -5.82 -7.77 -5.78
C VAL A 50 -4.45 -8.10 -5.17
N LEU A 51 -4.09 -9.37 -5.03
CA LEU A 51 -2.76 -9.79 -4.59
C LEU A 51 -1.68 -9.40 -5.61
N VAL A 52 -1.92 -9.64 -6.90
CA VAL A 52 -0.98 -9.30 -7.98
C VAL A 52 -0.82 -7.78 -8.10
N LEU A 53 -1.92 -7.02 -8.09
CA LEU A 53 -1.88 -5.56 -8.11
C LEU A 53 -1.18 -5.00 -6.88
N GLY A 54 -1.47 -5.55 -5.70
CA GLY A 54 -0.80 -5.21 -4.45
C GLY A 54 0.72 -5.46 -4.53
N ALA A 55 1.13 -6.62 -5.06
CA ALA A 55 2.55 -6.95 -5.24
C ALA A 55 3.25 -5.98 -6.20
N LEU A 56 2.62 -5.63 -7.33
CA LEU A 56 3.18 -4.72 -8.32
C LEU A 56 3.31 -3.30 -7.77
N LEU A 57 2.25 -2.78 -7.13
CA LEU A 57 2.28 -1.45 -6.50
C LEU A 57 3.29 -1.42 -5.36
N GLY A 58 3.37 -2.51 -4.58
CA GLY A 58 4.34 -2.69 -3.53
C GLY A 58 5.77 -2.69 -4.05
N ALA A 59 6.06 -3.41 -5.13
CA ALA A 59 7.38 -3.40 -5.76
C ALA A 59 7.78 -1.98 -6.20
N ALA A 60 6.85 -1.23 -6.80
CA ALA A 60 7.07 0.17 -7.16
C ALA A 60 7.35 1.04 -5.92
N GLY A 61 6.58 0.90 -4.84
CA GLY A 61 6.82 1.63 -3.59
C GLY A 61 8.14 1.24 -2.90
N GLY A 62 8.50 -0.04 -2.86
CA GLY A 62 9.79 -0.51 -2.36
C GLY A 62 10.97 0.08 -3.14
N SER A 63 10.78 0.25 -4.45
CA SER A 63 11.75 0.91 -5.32
C SER A 63 11.96 2.39 -4.96
N LEU A 64 10.88 3.10 -4.57
CA LEU A 64 10.88 4.50 -4.16
C LEU A 64 11.55 4.72 -2.81
N LEU A 65 11.59 3.73 -1.91
CA LEU A 65 12.25 3.85 -0.59
C LEU A 65 13.77 4.07 -0.73
N ARG A 66 14.31 3.86 -1.92
CA ARG A 66 15.72 4.11 -2.26
C ARG A 66 16.00 5.57 -2.67
N LEU A 67 14.97 6.39 -2.83
CA LEU A 67 15.18 7.81 -3.13
C LEU A 67 15.99 8.45 -1.99
N PRO A 68 17.01 9.26 -2.30
CA PRO A 68 17.91 9.83 -1.29
C PRO A 68 17.19 10.69 -0.26
N LEU A 69 16.06 11.28 -0.66
CA LEU A 69 15.15 12.05 0.21
C LEU A 69 14.54 11.20 1.33
N LEU A 70 14.27 9.91 1.06
CA LEU A 70 13.68 8.97 2.02
C LEU A 70 14.76 8.18 2.76
N ALA A 71 15.86 7.84 2.09
CA ALA A 71 16.95 7.04 2.64
C ALA A 71 17.68 7.69 3.83
N ARG A 72 17.60 9.03 3.98
CA ARG A 72 18.20 9.76 5.11
C ARG A 72 17.34 9.78 6.38
N ARG A 73 16.09 9.30 6.31
CA ARG A 73 15.17 9.31 7.46
C ARG A 73 15.23 8.00 8.22
N SER A 74 14.75 8.01 9.47
CA SER A 74 14.53 6.77 10.22
C SER A 74 13.60 5.84 9.43
N THR A 75 13.76 4.52 9.61
CA THR A 75 12.97 3.50 8.91
C THR A 75 11.47 3.76 9.05
N GLY A 76 11.00 4.13 10.24
CA GLY A 76 9.60 4.51 10.48
C GLY A 76 9.16 5.76 9.70
N ALA A 77 9.93 6.85 9.77
CA ALA A 77 9.57 8.11 9.10
C ALA A 77 9.62 7.99 7.56
N ALA A 78 10.58 7.24 7.02
CA ALA A 78 10.65 6.93 5.60
C ALA A 78 9.42 6.11 5.14
N GLY A 79 8.99 5.14 5.97
CA GLY A 79 7.80 4.34 5.72
C GLY A 79 6.52 5.14 5.71
N VAL A 80 6.29 5.97 6.74
CA VAL A 80 5.11 6.85 6.82
C VAL A 80 5.03 7.79 5.61
N LEU A 81 6.14 8.45 5.26
CA LEU A 81 6.19 9.31 4.09
C LEU A 81 5.89 8.56 2.80
N MET A 82 6.42 7.35 2.64
CA MET A 82 6.13 6.52 1.48
C MET A 82 4.64 6.23 1.35
N GLY A 83 4.01 5.83 2.47
CA GLY A 83 2.57 5.58 2.52
C GLY A 83 1.77 6.81 2.11
N LEU A 84 2.10 7.97 2.67
CA LEU A 84 1.47 9.24 2.31
C LEU A 84 1.65 9.59 0.82
N LEU A 85 2.85 9.36 0.26
CA LEU A 85 3.15 9.65 -1.14
C LEU A 85 2.33 8.78 -2.09
N LEU A 86 2.23 7.48 -1.81
CA LEU A 86 1.43 6.55 -2.60
C LEU A 86 -0.07 6.82 -2.46
N PHE A 87 -0.53 7.16 -1.26
CA PHE A 87 -1.92 7.56 -1.03
C PHE A 87 -2.25 8.84 -1.80
N ALA A 88 -1.40 9.86 -1.74
CA ALA A 88 -1.57 11.10 -2.50
C ALA A 88 -1.58 10.85 -4.01
N LEU A 89 -0.71 9.96 -4.50
CA LEU A 89 -0.71 9.54 -5.90
C LEU A 89 -2.00 8.82 -6.27
N ALA A 90 -2.49 7.90 -5.44
CA ALA A 90 -3.74 7.19 -5.66
C ALA A 90 -4.95 8.13 -5.71
N LEU A 91 -4.99 9.12 -4.80
CA LEU A 91 -6.00 10.18 -4.81
C LEU A 91 -5.92 11.02 -6.10
N LEU A 92 -4.72 11.46 -6.49
CA LEU A 92 -4.52 12.25 -7.70
C LEU A 92 -4.97 11.49 -8.95
N LEU A 93 -4.57 10.23 -9.10
CA LEU A 93 -5.00 9.38 -10.22
C LEU A 93 -6.52 9.17 -10.24
N SER A 94 -7.12 8.98 -9.07
CA SER A 94 -8.57 8.82 -8.94
C SER A 94 -9.33 10.11 -9.28
N ALA A 95 -8.77 11.27 -8.92
CA ALA A 95 -9.32 12.58 -9.27
C ALA A 95 -9.20 12.85 -10.77
N LEU A 96 -8.03 12.60 -11.38
CA LEU A 96 -7.80 12.73 -12.82
C LEU A 96 -8.69 11.78 -13.65
N GLY A 97 -9.00 10.60 -13.12
CA GLY A 97 -9.91 9.65 -13.73
C GLY A 97 -11.41 9.98 -13.58
N GLY A 98 -11.76 11.11 -12.95
CA GLY A 98 -13.16 11.51 -12.71
C GLY A 98 -13.94 10.61 -11.76
N ARG A 99 -13.25 9.70 -11.05
CA ARG A 99 -13.87 8.71 -10.14
C ARG A 99 -14.12 9.26 -8.74
N LEU A 100 -13.55 10.43 -8.44
CA LEU A 100 -13.58 11.03 -7.12
C LEU A 100 -14.66 12.12 -7.09
N ARG A 101 -15.88 11.72 -6.70
CA ARG A 101 -16.96 12.65 -6.35
C ARG A 101 -16.91 12.87 -4.84
N LEU A 102 -16.40 14.03 -4.40
CA LEU A 102 -16.37 14.40 -2.98
C LEU A 102 -17.78 14.84 -2.57
N GLU A 103 -18.67 13.88 -2.33
CA GLU A 103 -20.02 14.14 -1.82
C GLU A 103 -20.03 14.27 -0.29
N ALA A 104 -18.85 14.17 0.34
CA ALA A 104 -18.60 14.34 1.78
C ALA A 104 -19.49 13.45 2.67
N THR A 105 -19.85 12.26 2.19
CA THR A 105 -20.64 11.32 2.98
C THR A 105 -19.78 10.68 4.08
N PRO A 106 -20.34 10.36 5.27
CA PRO A 106 -19.60 9.70 6.34
C PRO A 106 -18.95 8.38 5.91
N LEU A 107 -19.62 7.63 5.03
CA LEU A 107 -19.11 6.37 4.48
C LEU A 107 -17.88 6.60 3.57
N GLN A 108 -17.90 7.66 2.75
CA GLN A 108 -16.76 8.04 1.94
C GLN A 108 -15.57 8.44 2.81
N ALA A 109 -15.81 9.24 3.86
CA ALA A 109 -14.78 9.63 4.82
C ALA A 109 -14.15 8.42 5.52
N LEU A 110 -14.98 7.46 5.96
CA LEU A 110 -14.51 6.21 6.56
C LEU A 110 -13.67 5.40 5.57
N THR A 111 -14.12 5.28 4.32
CA THR A 111 -13.39 4.54 3.28
C THR A 111 -12.02 5.18 3.01
N VAL A 112 -11.97 6.51 2.89
CA VAL A 112 -10.72 7.25 2.71
C VAL A 112 -9.78 7.06 3.90
N ALA A 113 -10.31 7.07 5.13
CA ALA A 113 -9.52 6.85 6.34
C ALA A 113 -8.93 5.43 6.41
N VAL A 114 -9.73 4.41 6.06
CA VAL A 114 -9.26 3.01 5.98
C VAL A 114 -8.18 2.85 4.92
N VAL A 115 -8.40 3.39 3.71
CA VAL A 115 -7.41 3.34 2.63
C VAL A 115 -6.13 4.07 3.02
N LEU A 116 -6.21 5.24 3.66
CA LEU A 116 -5.05 5.94 4.19
C LEU A 116 -4.28 5.07 5.21
N ALA A 117 -5.00 4.44 6.15
CA ALA A 117 -4.39 3.54 7.12
C ALA A 117 -3.65 2.38 6.44
N ASP A 118 -4.22 1.76 5.41
CA ASP A 118 -3.58 0.69 4.63
C ASP A 118 -2.28 1.15 3.97
N PHE A 119 -2.26 2.34 3.36
CA PHE A 119 -1.04 2.89 2.76
C PHE A 119 0.04 3.19 3.80
N LEU A 120 -0.35 3.71 4.98
CA LEU A 120 0.58 3.96 6.08
C LEU A 120 1.17 2.65 6.62
N LEU A 121 0.33 1.65 6.85
CA LEU A 121 0.74 0.31 7.28
C LEU A 121 1.69 -0.33 6.26
N TYR A 122 1.35 -0.25 4.98
CA TYR A 122 2.21 -0.71 3.89
C TYR A 122 3.58 -0.04 3.94
N GLY A 123 3.63 1.29 4.05
CA GLY A 123 4.88 2.03 4.04
C GLY A 123 5.80 1.66 5.20
N VAL A 124 5.24 1.52 6.41
CA VAL A 124 5.97 1.06 7.60
C VAL A 124 6.47 -0.37 7.43
N ALA A 125 5.61 -1.28 6.96
CA ALA A 125 5.95 -2.70 6.75
C ALA A 125 7.04 -2.88 5.68
N ALA A 126 6.92 -2.20 4.54
CA ALA A 126 7.90 -2.27 3.45
C ALA A 126 9.27 -1.73 3.90
N SER A 127 9.29 -0.62 4.65
CA SER A 127 10.53 -0.05 5.20
C SER A 127 11.16 -0.98 6.25
N GLY A 128 10.35 -1.57 7.13
CA GLY A 128 10.79 -2.55 8.12
C GLY A 128 11.38 -3.82 7.48
N LEU A 129 10.69 -4.39 6.48
CA LEU A 129 11.16 -5.56 5.73
C LEU A 129 12.46 -5.27 4.99
N LEU A 130 12.57 -4.12 4.32
CA LEU A 130 13.79 -3.72 3.63
C LEU A 130 14.97 -3.54 4.60
N ALA A 131 14.72 -2.96 5.77
CA ALA A 131 15.74 -2.81 6.81
C ALA A 131 16.18 -4.18 7.35
N LEU A 132 15.24 -5.11 7.56
CA LEU A 132 15.52 -6.47 8.01
C LEU A 132 16.39 -7.23 6.99
N MET A 133 16.02 -7.20 5.71
CA MET A 133 16.75 -7.90 4.63
C MET A 133 18.14 -7.33 4.35
N ARG A 134 18.44 -6.12 4.84
CA ARG A 134 19.76 -5.46 4.69
C ARG A 134 20.70 -5.70 5.87
N ARG A 135 20.23 -6.30 6.98
CA ARG A 135 21.11 -6.61 8.10
C ARG A 135 22.06 -7.73 7.69
N PRO A 136 23.39 -7.55 7.82
CA PRO A 136 24.32 -8.66 7.69
C PRO A 136 24.01 -9.66 8.82
N GLY A 137 23.75 -10.92 8.45
CA GLY A 137 23.64 -12.04 9.38
C GLY A 137 25.01 -12.49 9.88
#